data_AF-A0A1V4ICM3-F1
#
_entry.id   AF-A0A1V4ICM3-F1
#
_cell.length_a   1.000
_cell.length_b   1.000
_cell.length_c   1.000
_cell.angle_alpha   90.00
_cell.angle_beta   90.00
_cell.angle_gamma   90.00
#
_symmetry.space_group_name_H-M   'P 1'
#
loop_
_entity.id
_entity.type
_entity.pdbx_description
1 polymer ?
#
loop_
_entity_poly.entity_id
_entity_poly.type
_entity_poly.pdbx_seq_one_letter_code
_entity_poly.pdbx_strand_id
1 'polypeptide(L)' 'MKLDLDKNDLISLIKGTDPNLNVMEHPKIRYRGSYREPYGRWDWNYGAFEKCTEEEMYEVYKICKNSWNR' A
#
# COMPACT_ATOMS: atom_id res chain seq x y z
N MET A 1 -18.47 -16.53 1.32
CA MET A 1 -17.06 -16.81 1.66
C MET A 1 -16.61 -15.73 2.64
N LYS A 2 -16.46 -16.06 3.92
CA LYS A 2 -15.80 -15.16 4.88
C LYS A 2 -14.32 -15.53 4.83
N LEU A 3 -13.51 -14.64 4.28
CA LEU A 3 -12.06 -14.76 4.33
C LEU A 3 -11.65 -14.37 5.76
N ASP A 4 -11.04 -15.29 6.49
CA ASP A 4 -10.44 -15.00 7.78
C ASP A 4 -9.03 -14.47 7.49
N LEU A 5 -8.91 -13.14 7.40
CA LEU A 5 -7.65 -12.45 7.12
C LEU A 5 -7.09 -11.91 8.42
N ASP A 6 -5.83 -12.22 8.70
CA ASP A 6 -5.11 -11.58 9.78
C ASP A 6 -4.42 -10.28 9.32
N LYS A 7 -3.82 -9.57 10.26
CA LYS A 7 -3.11 -8.31 9.98
C LYS A 7 -1.93 -8.50 9.00
N ASN A 8 -1.23 -9.63 9.03
CA ASN A 8 -0.13 -9.89 8.12
C ASN A 8 -0.63 -10.18 6.70
N ASP A 9 -1.78 -10.83 6.57
CA ASP A 9 -2.43 -11.03 5.28
C ASP A 9 -2.81 -9.69 4.65
N LEU A 10 -3.37 -8.76 5.44
CA LEU A 10 -3.68 -7.40 4.99
C LEU A 10 -2.43 -6.64 4.53
N ILE A 11 -1.33 -6.74 5.30
CA ILE A 11 -0.04 -6.13 4.92
C ILE A 11 0.46 -6.70 3.60
N SER A 12 0.37 -8.02 3.42
CA SER A 12 0.80 -8.70 2.20
C SER A 12 -0.03 -8.26 0.99
N LEU A 13 -1.33 -8.09 1.17
CA LEU A 13 -2.25 -7.62 0.14
C LEU A 13 -1.97 -6.17 -0.29
N ILE A 14 -1.66 -5.30 0.67
CA ILE A 14 -1.27 -3.91 0.38
C ILE A 14 0.10 -3.87 -0.30
N LYS A 15 1.10 -4.62 0.22
CA LYS A 15 2.43 -4.64 -0.37
C LYS A 15 2.46 -5.25 -1.78
N GLY A 16 1.50 -6.13 -2.10
CA GLY A 16 1.26 -6.63 -3.45
C GLY A 16 0.53 -5.65 -4.37
N THR A 17 0.03 -4.51 -3.85
CA THR A 17 -0.65 -3.47 -4.62
C THR A 17 0.20 -2.20 -4.65
N ASP A 18 0.90 -1.97 -5.75
CA ASP A 18 1.70 -0.76 -5.91
C ASP A 18 0.80 0.48 -6.11
N PRO A 19 1.17 1.67 -5.60
CA PRO A 19 0.52 2.93 -5.97
C PRO A 19 0.85 3.31 -7.43
N ASN A 20 -0.11 3.90 -8.14
CA ASN A 20 0.20 4.59 -9.39
C ASN A 20 1.04 5.85 -9.13
N LEU A 21 1.85 6.27 -10.10
CA LEU A 21 2.71 7.45 -10.04
C LEU A 21 1.95 8.71 -9.56
N ASN A 22 0.69 8.87 -9.95
CA ASN A 22 -0.13 10.03 -9.60
C ASN A 22 -0.48 10.14 -8.09
N VAL A 23 -0.39 9.05 -7.31
CA VAL A 23 -0.71 9.02 -5.89
C VAL A 23 0.50 8.75 -4.98
N MET A 24 1.71 8.63 -5.54
CA MET A 24 2.92 8.38 -4.73
C MET A 24 3.20 9.51 -3.73
N GLU A 25 2.87 10.75 -4.09
CA GLU A 25 3.00 11.93 -3.22
C GLU A 25 1.87 12.07 -2.20
N HIS A 26 0.86 11.20 -2.24
CA HIS A 26 -0.23 11.25 -1.28
C HIS A 26 0.31 11.09 0.16
N PRO A 27 -0.13 11.90 1.15
CA PRO A 27 0.44 11.88 2.50
C PRO A 27 0.43 10.51 3.18
N LYS A 28 -0.58 9.69 2.89
CA LYS A 28 -0.70 8.32 3.42
C LYS A 28 0.23 7.30 2.73
N ILE A 29 0.84 7.65 1.60
CA ILE A 29 1.70 6.77 0.78
C ILE A 29 3.17 7.17 0.90
N ARG A 30 3.49 8.46 0.72
CA ARG A 30 4.88 8.94 0.59
C ARG A 30 5.82 8.57 1.74
N TYR A 31 5.29 8.40 2.95
CA TYR A 31 6.08 8.05 4.13
C TYR A 31 6.27 6.55 4.35
N ARG A 32 5.61 5.72 3.52
CA ARG A 32 5.54 4.27 3.68
C ARG A 32 6.44 3.52 2.70
N GLY A 33 7.10 4.22 1.79
CA GLY A 33 7.97 3.61 0.79
C GLY A 33 8.64 4.66 -0.08
N SER A 34 9.27 4.20 -1.15
CA SER A 34 9.90 5.07 -2.13
C SER A 34 9.81 4.46 -3.52
N TYR A 35 9.76 5.30 -4.55
CA TYR A 35 9.85 4.83 -5.92
C TYR A 35 11.31 4.52 -6.26
N ARG A 36 11.57 3.28 -6.69
CA ARG A 36 12.90 2.85 -7.12
C ARG A 36 12.97 2.96 -8.64
N GLU A 37 13.43 4.11 -9.14
CA GLU A 37 13.56 4.36 -10.59
C GLU A 37 14.29 3.24 -11.35
N PRO A 38 15.41 2.65 -10.87
CA PRO A 38 16.10 1.59 -11.59
C PRO A 38 15.25 0.33 -11.82
N TYR A 39 14.22 0.12 -10.98
CA TYR A 39 13.33 -1.04 -11.06
C TYR A 39 11.93 -0.69 -11.57
N GLY A 40 11.65 0.60 -11.83
CA GLY A 40 10.36 1.08 -12.32
C GLY A 40 9.19 0.75 -11.40
N ARG A 41 9.42 0.61 -10.09
CA ARG A 41 8.40 0.15 -9.13
C ARG A 41 8.48 0.87 -7.79
N TRP A 42 7.37 0.81 -7.06
CA TRP A 42 7.34 1.21 -5.67
C TRP A 42 7.97 0.14 -4.79
N ASP A 43 8.68 0.59 -3.75
CA ASP A 43 9.29 -0.25 -2.73
C ASP A 43 8.77 0.18 -1.36
N TRP A 44 7.97 -0.68 -0.73
CA TRP A 44 7.41 -0.43 0.60
C TRP A 44 8.48 -0.60 1.67
N ASN A 45 8.50 0.30 2.65
CA ASN A 45 9.33 0.14 3.83
C ASN A 45 8.98 -1.17 4.54
N TYR A 46 9.99 -1.84 5.11
CA TYR A 46 9.81 -3.12 5.81
C TYR A 46 8.67 -3.05 6.84
N GLY A 47 8.73 -2.06 7.74
CA GLY A 47 7.73 -1.80 8.78
C GLY A 47 6.63 -0.81 8.40
N ALA A 48 6.34 -0.61 7.10
CA ALA A 48 5.40 0.40 6.60
C ALA A 48 4.01 0.39 7.27
N PHE A 49 3.59 -0.75 7.82
CA PHE A 49 2.24 -0.99 8.30
C PHE A 49 2.17 -1.61 9.71
N GLU A 50 3.30 -1.87 10.37
CA GLU A 50 3.33 -2.57 11.67
C GLU A 50 2.48 -1.87 12.74
N LYS A 51 2.50 -0.53 12.75
CA LYS A 51 1.78 0.32 13.72
C LYS A 51 0.40 0.78 13.24
N CYS A 52 -0.04 0.38 12.05
CA CYS A 52 -1.33 0.80 11.52
C CYS A 52 -2.49 0.00 12.06
N THR A 53 -3.65 0.65 12.12
CA THR A 53 -4.93 -0.05 12.28
C THR A 53 -5.38 -0.66 10.97
N GLU A 54 -6.36 -1.56 11.03
CA GLU A 54 -6.94 -2.20 9.84
C GLU A 54 -7.63 -1.17 8.93
N GLU A 55 -8.25 -0.14 9.51
CA GLU A 55 -8.87 0.95 8.76
C GLU A 55 -7.85 1.77 7.98
N GLU A 56 -6.72 2.15 8.60
CA GLU A 56 -5.65 2.88 7.92
C GLU A 56 -5.04 2.06 6.78
N MET A 57 -4.86 0.76 7.02
CA MET A 57 -4.42 -0.20 6.02
C MET A 57 -5.40 -0.26 4.83
N TYR A 58 -6.70 -0.35 5.12
CA TYR A 58 -7.74 -0.40 4.10
C TYR A 58 -7.84 0.91 3.29
N GLU A 59 -7.61 2.07 3.91
CA GLU A 59 -7.54 3.34 3.21
C GLU A 59 -6.36 3.40 2.25
N VAL A 60 -5.17 2.97 2.68
CA VAL A 60 -3.99 2.88 1.81
C VAL A 60 -4.26 1.94 0.63
N TYR A 61 -4.83 0.76 0.91
CA TYR A 61 -5.22 -0.19 -0.13
C TYR A 61 -6.15 0.45 -1.16
N LYS A 62 -7.20 1.15 -0.72
CA LYS A 62 -8.15 1.83 -1.61
C LYS A 62 -7.47 2.89 -2.47
N ILE A 63 -6.56 3.69 -1.89
CA ILE A 63 -5.80 4.69 -2.65
C ILE A 63 -5.01 4.01 -3.76
N CYS A 64 -4.20 3.00 -3.42
CA CYS A 64 -3.40 2.28 -4.41
C CYS A 64 -4.28 1.64 -5.48
N LYS A 65 -5.31 0.88 -5.09
CA LYS A 65 -6.20 0.19 -6.02
C LYS A 65 -6.93 1.14 -6.96
N ASN A 66 -7.53 2.20 -6.42
CA ASN A 66 -8.30 3.14 -7.22
C ASN A 66 -7.42 4.00 -8.11
N SER A 67 -6.14 4.21 -7.76
CA SER A 67 -5.20 4.98 -8.59
C SER A 67 -4.91 4.34 -9.96
N TRP A 68 -5.21 3.06 -10.12
CA TRP A 68 -5.09 2.33 -11.40
C TRP A 68 -6.38 2.28 -12.21
N ASN A 69 -7.53 2.58 -11.59
CA ASN A 69 -8.80 2.65 -12.29
C ASN A 69 -8.89 4.01 -13.01
N ARG A 70 -8.99 3.97 -14.33
CA ARG A 70 -9.21 5.15 -15.19
C ARG A 70 -10.68 5.53 -15.24
#